data_AF-A0A972YFZ3-F1
#
_entry.id   AF-A0A972YFZ3-F1
#
_cell.length_a   1.000
_cell.length_b   1.000
_cell.length_c   1.000
_cell.angle_alpha   90.00
_cell.angle_beta   90.00
_cell.angle_gamma   90.00
#
_symmetry.space_group_name_H-M   'P 1'
#
loop_
_entity.id
_entity.type
_entity.pdbx_description
1 polymer ?
#
loop_
_entity_poly.entity_id
_entity_poly.type
_entity_poly.pdbx_seq_one_letter_code
_entity_poly.pdbx_strand_id
1 'polypeptide(L)'
;MSEIKDQLGLEQVQRVHRNSDIDFLIKHAVENEGAKVSSTGALMIDTGIFTGRSPKDKFFVNQDPSNKYIAWGDINRAVSKDVYEDLFVTTKKQLSNKELFVTDVYCGASKDSKKSVRFITEIAWQANFIQNMFIMPKTQKELDDFKPDFTIYNACKTVDMAYASHGIHSEVYVVFNVEDNVAIIGGTWYAGEMKKGVFSMMNYWLPLQGKLAMHCSANIGEDGDTALFFGLSGTGKTTLSTDPKRQLIGDDEHGWDDKGVFNFEGGCYAKVINLDESSEPEIFAAIKKGAILENVVYDENGLVDYTDGSKTENTRVSYPINHIENHAPDLMGGHPTNIIFLCADAFGVLPPVAKLSKKQAMYYFLSGYTAKVAGTERGITEPVATFSSCFGEAFLPLNPTVYAELLGNKIDKHKVNVYLVNTGWTGGPYGVGSRMTIKNTRACINGILDGSINDSDFETLPIFNLEIPKTLDGVETIVLNPRNTWNDKEAYDEMRKKLAGMYMENFKKYLTLESEYDFTSAGPQL
;
A
#
# COMPACT_ATOMS: atom_id res chain seq x y z
N MET A 1 -30.64 -16.43 7.27
CA MET A 1 -29.51 -17.05 8.01
C MET A 1 -29.27 -18.52 7.62
N SER A 2 -30.29 -19.34 7.33
CA SER A 2 -30.04 -20.68 6.75
C SER A 2 -29.37 -20.60 5.37
N GLU A 3 -29.83 -19.68 4.52
CA GLU A 3 -29.33 -19.54 3.14
C GLU A 3 -27.84 -19.24 3.02
N ILE A 4 -27.25 -18.45 3.93
CA ILE A 4 -25.82 -18.12 3.83
C ILE A 4 -24.93 -19.31 4.20
N LYS A 5 -25.34 -20.16 5.14
CA LYS A 5 -24.57 -21.35 5.54
C LYS A 5 -24.37 -22.29 4.35
N ASP A 6 -25.44 -22.52 3.59
CA ASP A 6 -25.43 -23.41 2.42
C ASP A 6 -24.57 -22.85 1.28
N GLN A 7 -24.38 -21.52 1.22
CA GLN A 7 -23.57 -20.85 0.21
C GLN A 7 -22.06 -20.86 0.52
N LEU A 8 -21.62 -21.20 1.74
CA LEU A 8 -20.19 -21.15 2.09
C LEU A 8 -19.39 -22.32 1.49
N GLY A 9 -20.05 -23.40 1.08
CA GLY A 9 -19.38 -24.62 0.63
C GLY A 9 -18.57 -25.31 1.75
N LEU A 10 -19.06 -25.21 3.00
CA LEU A 10 -18.43 -25.77 4.20
C LEU A 10 -19.37 -26.77 4.88
N GLU A 11 -18.80 -27.76 5.55
CA GLU A 11 -19.56 -28.83 6.20
C GLU A 11 -19.90 -28.47 7.65
N GLN A 12 -21.14 -28.76 8.07
CA GLN A 12 -21.59 -28.71 9.47
C GLN A 12 -21.26 -27.41 10.22
N VAL A 13 -21.37 -26.26 9.55
CA VAL A 13 -21.10 -24.95 10.16
C VAL A 13 -22.02 -24.72 11.37
N GLN A 14 -21.43 -24.62 12.57
CA GLN A 14 -22.17 -24.52 13.82
C GLN A 14 -22.97 -23.23 13.88
N ARG A 15 -22.30 -22.09 13.65
CA ARG A 15 -22.90 -20.76 13.70
C ARG A 15 -22.21 -19.81 12.74
N VAL A 16 -22.98 -18.87 12.17
CA VAL A 16 -22.46 -17.82 11.30
C VAL A 16 -22.81 -16.46 11.89
N HIS A 17 -21.77 -15.65 12.07
CA HIS A 17 -21.81 -14.26 12.50
C HIS A 17 -21.58 -13.38 11.29
N ARG A 18 -22.67 -12.99 10.60
CA ARG A 18 -22.58 -12.16 9.40
C ARG A 18 -22.54 -10.67 9.79
N ASN A 19 -21.52 -9.93 9.34
CA ASN A 19 -21.34 -8.48 9.55
C ASN A 19 -21.71 -8.04 10.98
N SER A 20 -21.17 -8.74 11.99
CA SER A 20 -21.55 -8.51 13.38
C SER A 20 -21.06 -7.16 13.91
N ASP A 21 -21.76 -6.64 14.91
CA ASP A 21 -21.43 -5.39 15.58
C ASP A 21 -20.01 -5.42 16.21
N ILE A 22 -19.33 -4.28 16.19
CA ILE A 22 -17.95 -4.13 16.64
C ILE A 22 -17.81 -4.46 18.14
N ASP A 23 -18.78 -4.12 18.98
CA ASP A 23 -18.71 -4.42 20.42
C ASP A 23 -18.79 -5.92 20.68
N PHE A 24 -19.59 -6.64 19.89
CA PHE A 24 -19.63 -8.09 19.93
C PHE A 24 -18.27 -8.69 19.50
N LEU A 25 -17.68 -8.21 18.40
CA LEU A 25 -16.40 -8.72 17.91
C LEU A 25 -15.25 -8.47 18.89
N ILE A 26 -15.17 -7.25 19.45
CA ILE A 26 -14.18 -6.88 20.47
C ILE A 26 -14.33 -7.78 21.69
N LYS A 27 -15.56 -7.93 22.21
CA LYS A 27 -15.83 -8.77 23.36
C LYS A 27 -15.45 -10.23 23.09
N HIS A 28 -15.85 -10.76 21.94
CA HIS A 28 -15.54 -12.14 21.57
C HIS A 28 -14.03 -12.38 21.47
N ALA A 29 -13.29 -11.45 20.85
CA ALA A 29 -11.84 -11.53 20.73
C ALA A 29 -11.13 -11.52 22.10
N VAL A 30 -11.59 -10.68 23.03
CA VAL A 30 -11.05 -10.61 24.40
C VAL A 30 -11.34 -11.89 25.19
N GLU A 31 -12.57 -12.42 25.08
CA GLU A 31 -13.00 -13.60 25.84
C GLU A 31 -12.42 -14.91 25.30
N ASN A 32 -12.21 -15.03 23.98
CA ASN A 32 -11.94 -16.32 23.33
C ASN A 32 -10.63 -16.38 22.54
N GLU A 33 -10.00 -15.25 22.23
CA GLU A 33 -8.87 -15.19 21.28
C GLU A 33 -7.59 -14.62 21.90
N GLY A 34 -7.63 -14.27 23.19
CA GLY A 34 -6.48 -13.73 23.92
C GLY A 34 -6.20 -12.25 23.64
N ALA A 35 -7.09 -11.54 22.94
CA ALA A 35 -6.96 -10.11 22.69
C ALA A 35 -7.08 -9.31 24.00
N LYS A 36 -6.52 -8.09 24.00
CA LYS A 36 -6.58 -7.14 25.12
C LYS A 36 -7.17 -5.81 24.68
N VAL A 37 -7.47 -4.94 25.64
CA VAL A 37 -7.93 -3.58 25.37
C VAL A 37 -6.91 -2.62 25.95
N SER A 38 -6.47 -1.66 25.14
CA SER A 38 -5.53 -0.61 25.54
C SER A 38 -6.20 0.43 26.43
N SER A 39 -5.40 1.29 27.05
CA SER A 39 -5.85 2.45 27.82
C SER A 39 -6.73 3.43 27.01
N THR A 40 -6.61 3.45 25.67
CA THR A 40 -7.46 4.26 24.78
C THR A 40 -8.73 3.54 24.32
N GLY A 41 -8.92 2.28 24.72
CA GLY A 41 -10.05 1.44 24.33
C GLY A 41 -9.87 0.70 23.00
N ALA A 42 -8.73 0.88 22.30
CA ALA A 42 -8.42 0.10 21.10
C ALA A 42 -8.12 -1.37 21.45
N LEU A 43 -8.54 -2.30 20.58
CA LEU A 43 -8.23 -3.73 20.71
C LEU A 43 -6.74 -3.95 20.43
N MET A 44 -6.06 -4.78 21.20
CA MET A 44 -4.66 -5.17 21.00
C MET A 44 -4.57 -6.66 20.71
N ILE A 45 -3.89 -7.02 19.62
CA ILE A 45 -3.69 -8.40 19.17
C ILE A 45 -2.22 -8.66 18.83
N ASP A 46 -1.83 -9.93 18.88
CA ASP A 46 -0.52 -10.41 18.43
C ASP A 46 -0.71 -11.45 17.32
N THR A 47 0.04 -11.33 16.24
CA THR A 47 0.00 -12.26 15.09
C THR A 47 1.11 -13.31 15.10
N GLY A 48 1.77 -13.47 16.25
CA GLY A 48 2.84 -14.43 16.46
C GLY A 48 4.07 -14.11 15.62
N ILE A 49 4.62 -15.12 14.95
CA ILE A 49 5.84 -14.97 14.12
C ILE A 49 5.58 -14.19 12.82
N PHE A 50 4.33 -14.11 12.37
CA PHE A 50 3.95 -13.44 11.13
C PHE A 50 3.60 -11.98 11.42
N THR A 51 4.63 -11.16 11.65
CA THR A 51 4.48 -9.71 11.92
C THR A 51 4.52 -8.85 10.65
N GLY A 52 4.39 -9.49 9.49
CA GLY A 52 4.43 -8.87 8.17
C GLY A 52 3.98 -9.86 7.10
N ARG A 53 4.00 -9.40 5.84
CA ARG A 53 3.63 -10.25 4.69
C ARG A 53 4.60 -11.39 4.48
N SER A 54 4.13 -12.42 3.79
CA SER A 54 4.93 -13.56 3.31
C SER A 54 4.97 -13.61 1.77
N PRO A 55 5.71 -12.73 1.07
CA PRO A 55 5.64 -12.61 -0.39
C PRO A 55 6.00 -13.87 -1.16
N LYS A 56 6.83 -14.75 -0.57
CA LYS A 56 7.24 -16.03 -1.19
C LYS A 56 6.18 -17.12 -1.08
N ASP A 57 5.19 -16.92 -0.22
CA ASP A 57 4.06 -17.84 0.01
C ASP A 57 2.78 -17.34 -0.68
N LYS A 58 2.89 -16.33 -1.57
CA LYS A 58 1.82 -15.83 -2.42
C LYS A 58 1.85 -16.49 -3.80
N PHE A 59 0.72 -17.05 -4.23
CA PHE A 59 0.59 -17.79 -5.48
C PHE A 59 -0.68 -17.42 -6.27
N PHE A 60 -0.61 -17.55 -7.58
CA PHE A 60 -1.79 -17.56 -8.46
C PHE A 60 -1.92 -18.95 -9.10
N VAL A 61 -3.15 -19.44 -9.22
CA VAL A 61 -3.42 -20.67 -9.95
C VAL A 61 -3.09 -20.45 -11.42
N ASN A 62 -2.23 -21.29 -11.99
CA ASN A 62 -1.89 -21.23 -13.40
C ASN A 62 -2.99 -21.92 -14.22
N GLN A 63 -3.99 -21.14 -14.61
CA GLN A 63 -5.15 -21.60 -15.36
C GLN A 63 -5.53 -20.60 -16.47
N ASP A 64 -6.00 -21.13 -17.60
CA ASP A 64 -6.59 -20.30 -18.65
C ASP A 64 -7.97 -19.78 -18.21
N PRO A 65 -8.33 -18.53 -18.54
CA PRO A 65 -7.59 -17.59 -19.38
C PRO A 65 -6.77 -16.54 -18.60
N SER A 66 -6.72 -16.57 -17.26
CA SER A 66 -6.05 -15.50 -16.50
C SER A 66 -4.53 -15.53 -16.61
N ASN A 67 -3.96 -16.74 -16.73
CA ASN A 67 -2.53 -16.97 -16.81
C ASN A 67 -1.80 -16.16 -17.90
N LYS A 68 -2.45 -15.84 -19.02
CA LYS A 68 -1.85 -15.06 -20.11
C LYS A 68 -1.66 -13.57 -19.76
N TYR A 69 -2.36 -13.08 -18.75
CA TYR A 69 -2.26 -11.69 -18.28
C TYR A 69 -1.32 -11.55 -17.09
N ILE A 70 -1.12 -12.63 -16.33
CA ILE A 70 -0.27 -12.62 -15.14
C ILE A 70 1.20 -12.54 -15.56
N ALA A 71 1.92 -11.54 -15.04
CA ALA A 71 3.36 -11.41 -15.14
C ALA A 71 4.04 -12.40 -14.18
N TRP A 72 4.17 -13.65 -14.64
CA TRP A 72 4.78 -14.74 -13.88
C TRP A 72 6.25 -14.45 -13.52
N GLY A 73 6.63 -14.80 -12.29
CA GLY A 73 8.00 -14.64 -11.81
C GLY A 73 8.10 -14.80 -10.29
N ASP A 74 9.14 -14.22 -9.70
CA ASP A 74 9.37 -14.31 -8.26
C ASP A 74 8.29 -13.64 -7.39
N ILE A 75 7.58 -12.67 -7.97
CA ILE A 75 6.50 -11.91 -7.35
C ILE A 75 5.15 -12.61 -7.51
N ASN A 76 4.82 -13.04 -8.74
CA ASN A 76 3.60 -13.77 -9.05
C ASN A 76 3.98 -15.22 -9.35
N ARG A 77 3.94 -16.07 -8.31
CA ARG A 77 4.34 -17.48 -8.42
C ARG A 77 3.15 -18.33 -8.86
N ALA A 78 3.38 -19.27 -9.77
CA ALA A 78 2.37 -20.20 -10.22
C ALA A 78 2.19 -21.35 -9.23
N VAL A 79 0.95 -21.80 -9.07
CA VAL A 79 0.61 -23.12 -8.51
C VAL A 79 -0.30 -23.85 -9.48
N SER A 80 -0.24 -25.19 -9.52
CA SER A 80 -1.14 -25.97 -10.37
C SER A 80 -2.56 -25.98 -9.80
N LYS A 81 -3.55 -26.27 -10.65
CA LYS A 81 -4.93 -26.42 -10.23
C LYS A 81 -5.10 -27.54 -9.19
N ASP A 82 -4.47 -28.69 -9.40
CA ASP A 82 -4.55 -29.84 -8.48
C ASP A 82 -4.03 -29.47 -7.08
N VAL A 83 -2.88 -28.77 -7.00
CA VAL A 83 -2.34 -28.32 -5.70
C VAL A 83 -3.28 -27.30 -5.05
N TYR A 84 -3.86 -26.37 -5.81
CA TYR A 84 -4.88 -25.46 -5.27
C TYR A 84 -6.11 -26.21 -4.74
N GLU A 85 -6.58 -27.23 -5.44
CA GLU A 85 -7.73 -28.04 -5.00
C GLU A 85 -7.43 -28.75 -3.67
N ASP A 86 -6.23 -29.33 -3.51
CA ASP A 86 -5.77 -29.95 -2.25
C ASP A 86 -5.67 -28.94 -1.09
N LEU A 87 -5.09 -27.76 -1.36
CA LEU A 87 -5.03 -26.66 -0.39
C LEU A 87 -6.42 -26.14 -0.03
N PHE A 88 -7.34 -26.08 -0.98
CA PHE A 88 -8.70 -25.61 -0.75
C PHE A 88 -9.50 -26.63 0.08
N VAL A 89 -9.33 -27.93 -0.14
CA VAL A 89 -9.87 -28.99 0.73
C VAL A 89 -9.35 -28.82 2.17
N THR A 90 -8.05 -28.58 2.33
CA THR A 90 -7.42 -28.33 3.64
C THR A 90 -8.02 -27.09 4.33
N THR A 91 -8.15 -26.00 3.59
CA THR A 91 -8.79 -24.75 4.03
C THR A 91 -10.23 -24.97 4.48
N LYS A 92 -11.06 -25.64 3.66
CA LYS A 92 -12.47 -25.93 3.99
C LYS A 92 -12.59 -26.84 5.20
N LYS A 93 -11.73 -27.85 5.32
CA LYS A 93 -11.70 -28.74 6.48
C LYS A 93 -11.43 -27.97 7.78
N GLN A 94 -10.52 -27.00 7.75
CA GLN A 94 -10.22 -26.15 8.89
C GLN A 94 -11.43 -25.30 9.33
N LEU A 95 -12.19 -24.76 8.37
CA LEU A 95 -13.32 -23.86 8.65
C LEU A 95 -14.66 -24.60 8.88
N SER A 96 -14.74 -25.87 8.48
CA SER A 96 -15.92 -26.72 8.72
C SER A 96 -16.06 -27.07 10.21
N ASN A 97 -17.27 -27.38 10.66
CA ASN A 97 -17.58 -27.69 12.07
C ASN A 97 -17.27 -26.57 13.08
N LYS A 98 -17.18 -25.31 12.64
CA LYS A 98 -16.86 -24.15 13.51
C LYS A 98 -17.96 -23.10 13.58
N GLU A 99 -17.83 -22.22 14.56
CA GLU A 99 -18.40 -20.88 14.52
C GLU A 99 -17.55 -20.03 13.56
N LEU A 100 -18.20 -19.31 12.66
CA LEU A 100 -17.56 -18.53 11.61
C LEU A 100 -18.07 -17.10 11.60
N PHE A 101 -17.17 -16.18 11.25
CA PHE A 101 -17.47 -14.79 10.96
C PHE A 101 -17.46 -14.60 9.45
N VAL A 102 -18.58 -14.13 8.92
CA VAL A 102 -18.73 -13.81 7.49
C VAL A 102 -18.86 -12.31 7.35
N THR A 103 -17.90 -11.69 6.70
CA THR A 103 -17.86 -10.23 6.56
C THR A 103 -17.99 -9.86 5.10
N ASP A 104 -19.18 -9.39 4.72
CA ASP A 104 -19.47 -8.91 3.38
C ASP A 104 -19.17 -7.42 3.29
N VAL A 105 -18.26 -7.05 2.40
CA VAL A 105 -17.76 -5.68 2.25
C VAL A 105 -17.63 -5.29 0.78
N TYR A 106 -17.44 -4.00 0.53
CA TYR A 106 -17.09 -3.47 -0.76
C TYR A 106 -15.63 -3.02 -0.80
N CYS A 107 -14.98 -3.24 -1.93
CA CYS A 107 -13.69 -2.66 -2.27
C CYS A 107 -13.89 -1.70 -3.47
N GLY A 108 -13.56 -0.42 -3.28
CA GLY A 108 -13.77 0.65 -4.26
C GLY A 108 -15.03 1.48 -3.98
N ALA A 109 -14.86 2.76 -3.68
CA ALA A 109 -15.96 3.70 -3.46
C ALA A 109 -16.72 4.08 -4.74
N SER A 110 -16.06 4.04 -5.90
CA SER A 110 -16.72 4.30 -7.19
C SER A 110 -17.67 3.18 -7.58
N LYS A 111 -18.95 3.50 -7.81
CA LYS A 111 -19.99 2.52 -8.19
C LYS A 111 -19.67 1.71 -9.44
N ASP A 112 -18.96 2.31 -10.40
CA ASP A 112 -18.67 1.66 -11.68
C ASP A 112 -17.45 0.72 -11.59
N SER A 113 -16.71 0.78 -10.48
CA SER A 113 -15.44 0.10 -10.26
C SER A 113 -15.43 -0.75 -8.98
N LYS A 114 -16.49 -0.66 -8.18
CA LYS A 114 -16.67 -1.38 -6.93
C LYS A 114 -16.69 -2.89 -7.14
N LYS A 115 -16.08 -3.62 -6.20
CA LYS A 115 -16.15 -5.08 -6.07
C LYS A 115 -16.77 -5.47 -4.74
N SER A 116 -17.64 -6.47 -4.77
CA SER A 116 -18.24 -7.07 -3.58
C SER A 116 -17.34 -8.21 -3.12
N VAL A 117 -16.79 -8.13 -1.91
CA VAL A 117 -15.86 -9.14 -1.38
C VAL A 117 -16.45 -9.77 -0.12
N ARG A 118 -16.50 -11.11 -0.10
CA ARG A 118 -16.90 -11.89 1.07
C ARG A 118 -15.67 -12.48 1.75
N PHE A 119 -15.52 -12.22 3.03
CA PHE A 119 -14.52 -12.88 3.85
C PHE A 119 -15.16 -13.93 4.75
N ILE A 120 -14.52 -15.08 4.89
CA ILE A 120 -14.93 -16.17 5.78
C ILE A 120 -13.75 -16.46 6.71
N THR A 121 -13.92 -16.20 8.00
CA THR A 121 -12.88 -16.37 9.02
C THR A 121 -13.43 -17.14 10.23
N GLU A 122 -12.55 -17.79 10.99
CA GLU A 122 -12.90 -18.39 12.29
C GLU A 122 -12.46 -17.52 13.49
N ILE A 123 -12.10 -16.25 13.23
CA ILE A 123 -11.50 -15.33 14.20
C ILE A 123 -12.23 -13.97 14.16
N ALA A 124 -12.76 -13.54 15.29
CA ALA A 124 -13.52 -12.32 15.50
C ALA A 124 -12.69 -11.06 15.25
N TRP A 125 -11.44 -11.00 15.75
CA TRP A 125 -10.61 -9.83 15.51
C TRP A 125 -10.28 -9.65 14.02
N GLN A 126 -10.16 -10.75 13.25
CA GLN A 126 -9.97 -10.67 11.79
C GLN A 126 -11.21 -10.08 11.11
N ALA A 127 -12.41 -10.47 11.55
CA ALA A 127 -13.65 -9.84 11.07
C ALA A 127 -13.70 -8.35 11.40
N ASN A 128 -13.28 -7.94 12.62
CA ASN A 128 -13.19 -6.53 12.99
C ASN A 128 -12.17 -5.78 12.10
N PHE A 129 -11.01 -6.40 11.83
CA PHE A 129 -10.02 -5.83 10.91
C PHE A 129 -10.61 -5.60 9.50
N ILE A 130 -11.35 -6.58 8.97
CA ILE A 130 -12.01 -6.45 7.67
C ILE A 130 -13.04 -5.31 7.68
N GLN A 131 -13.81 -5.14 8.77
CA GLN A 131 -14.76 -4.02 8.90
C GLN A 131 -14.07 -2.66 8.98
N ASN A 132 -12.88 -2.60 9.57
CA ASN A 132 -12.07 -1.38 9.56
C ASN A 132 -11.55 -1.07 8.16
N MET A 133 -11.04 -2.07 7.43
CA MET A 133 -10.29 -1.84 6.21
C MET A 133 -11.15 -1.64 4.96
N PHE A 134 -12.35 -2.21 4.90
CA PHE A 134 -13.17 -2.18 3.69
C PHE A 134 -14.46 -1.39 3.87
N ILE A 135 -15.10 -1.03 2.76
CA ILE A 135 -16.31 -0.21 2.78
C ILE A 135 -17.49 -1.10 3.17
N MET A 136 -18.08 -0.83 4.33
CA MET A 136 -19.22 -1.57 4.83
C MET A 136 -20.51 -1.26 4.06
N PRO A 137 -21.36 -2.26 3.79
CA PRO A 137 -22.74 -2.04 3.37
C PRO A 137 -23.47 -1.16 4.39
N LYS A 138 -24.15 -0.11 3.91
CA LYS A 138 -24.79 0.93 4.74
C LYS A 138 -26.23 0.58 5.13
N THR A 139 -26.86 -0.38 4.46
CA THR A 139 -28.26 -0.75 4.70
C THR A 139 -28.44 -2.26 4.73
N GLN A 140 -29.46 -2.73 5.46
CA GLN A 140 -29.84 -4.15 5.48
C GLN A 140 -30.14 -4.65 4.06
N LYS A 141 -30.75 -3.82 3.21
CA LYS A 141 -31.03 -4.17 1.81
C LYS A 141 -29.75 -4.45 1.02
N GLU A 142 -28.70 -3.65 1.20
CA GLU A 142 -27.41 -3.91 0.54
C GLU A 142 -26.80 -5.26 0.98
N LEU A 143 -27.01 -5.67 2.24
CA LEU A 143 -26.61 -6.98 2.73
C LEU A 143 -27.49 -8.12 2.19
N ASP A 144 -28.80 -7.92 2.12
CA ASP A 144 -29.73 -8.93 1.61
C ASP A 144 -29.51 -9.19 0.11
N ASP A 145 -29.23 -8.13 -0.65
CA ASP A 145 -28.93 -8.18 -2.09
C ASP A 145 -27.45 -8.51 -2.41
N PHE A 146 -26.61 -8.68 -1.38
CA PHE A 146 -25.16 -8.86 -1.55
C PHE A 146 -24.81 -10.14 -2.30
N LYS A 147 -24.04 -10.00 -3.38
CA LYS A 147 -23.46 -11.10 -4.15
C LYS A 147 -21.96 -10.89 -4.25
N PRO A 148 -21.12 -11.80 -3.73
CA PRO A 148 -19.68 -11.63 -3.81
C PRO A 148 -19.19 -11.77 -5.25
N ASP A 149 -18.41 -10.79 -5.70
CA ASP A 149 -17.56 -10.90 -6.89
C ASP A 149 -16.29 -11.71 -6.58
N PHE A 150 -15.87 -11.75 -5.31
CA PHE A 150 -14.70 -12.49 -4.85
C PHE A 150 -14.89 -12.98 -3.41
N THR A 151 -14.41 -14.19 -3.10
CA THR A 151 -14.51 -14.78 -1.76
C THR A 151 -13.15 -15.15 -1.21
N ILE A 152 -12.86 -14.78 0.03
CA ILE A 152 -11.61 -15.10 0.72
C ILE A 152 -11.90 -16.02 1.90
N TYR A 153 -11.33 -17.22 1.88
CA TYR A 153 -11.35 -18.16 2.99
C TYR A 153 -10.07 -18.01 3.80
N ASN A 154 -10.16 -17.42 4.99
CA ASN A 154 -9.03 -17.27 5.88
C ASN A 154 -9.03 -18.38 6.94
N ALA A 155 -8.20 -19.40 6.69
CA ALA A 155 -7.97 -20.54 7.56
C ALA A 155 -6.59 -20.46 8.23
N CYS A 156 -6.24 -19.30 8.81
CA CYS A 156 -4.92 -19.02 9.40
C CYS A 156 -4.40 -20.07 10.42
N LYS A 157 -5.28 -20.88 11.01
CA LYS A 157 -4.94 -21.97 11.94
C LYS A 157 -4.50 -23.28 11.28
N THR A 158 -4.66 -23.43 9.96
CA THR A 158 -4.18 -24.60 9.22
C THR A 158 -2.92 -24.28 8.45
N VAL A 159 -2.19 -25.31 8.03
CA VAL A 159 -0.97 -25.21 7.21
C VAL A 159 -0.97 -26.33 6.18
N ASP A 160 -0.15 -26.19 5.14
CA ASP A 160 0.10 -27.26 4.19
C ASP A 160 1.24 -28.16 4.66
N MET A 161 0.88 -29.31 5.26
CA MET A 161 1.88 -30.30 5.68
C MET A 161 2.57 -31.02 4.50
N ALA A 162 2.04 -30.86 3.29
CA ALA A 162 2.56 -31.45 2.06
C ALA A 162 3.29 -30.43 1.17
N TYR A 163 3.65 -29.25 1.71
CA TYR A 163 4.23 -28.15 0.94
C TYR A 163 5.44 -28.54 0.08
N ALA A 164 6.29 -29.43 0.60
CA ALA A 164 7.47 -29.93 -0.12
C ALA A 164 7.09 -30.75 -1.36
N SER A 165 6.05 -31.58 -1.28
CA SER A 165 5.53 -32.32 -2.45
C SER A 165 4.72 -31.45 -3.40
N HIS A 166 4.05 -30.41 -2.88
CA HIS A 166 3.37 -29.41 -3.69
C HIS A 166 4.34 -28.43 -4.39
N GLY A 167 5.61 -28.44 -4.02
CA GLY A 167 6.63 -27.57 -4.61
C GLY A 167 6.47 -26.08 -4.26
N ILE A 168 5.77 -25.76 -3.17
CA ILE A 168 5.60 -24.39 -2.68
C ILE A 168 6.68 -24.04 -1.63
N HIS A 169 6.81 -22.76 -1.30
CA HIS A 169 7.94 -22.26 -0.51
C HIS A 169 7.98 -22.79 0.93
N SER A 170 6.83 -22.80 1.61
CA SER A 170 6.69 -23.21 3.00
C SER A 170 5.30 -23.79 3.26
N GLU A 171 5.02 -24.17 4.50
CA GLU A 171 3.69 -24.64 4.94
C GLU A 171 2.61 -23.53 4.95
N VAL A 172 3.01 -22.27 4.78
CA VAL A 172 2.12 -21.10 4.65
C VAL A 172 1.71 -20.95 3.19
N TYR A 173 0.48 -20.52 2.95
CA TYR A 173 0.00 -20.26 1.59
C TYR A 173 -1.02 -19.12 1.55
N VAL A 174 -0.91 -18.29 0.52
CA VAL A 174 -1.89 -17.28 0.09
C VAL A 174 -2.11 -17.48 -1.40
N VAL A 175 -3.16 -18.20 -1.77
CA VAL A 175 -3.39 -18.62 -3.16
C VAL A 175 -4.62 -17.91 -3.74
N PHE A 176 -4.47 -17.34 -4.93
CA PHE A 176 -5.54 -16.68 -5.68
C PHE A 176 -5.93 -17.53 -6.89
N ASN A 177 -7.20 -17.91 -6.97
CA ASN A 177 -7.81 -18.51 -8.15
C ASN A 177 -8.74 -17.48 -8.80
N VAL A 178 -8.33 -16.96 -9.96
CA VAL A 178 -9.02 -15.87 -10.66
C VAL A 178 -10.33 -16.38 -11.28
N GLU A 179 -10.32 -17.61 -11.77
CA GLU A 179 -11.41 -18.26 -12.50
C GLU A 179 -12.56 -18.62 -11.57
N ASP A 180 -12.23 -19.13 -10.38
CA ASP A 180 -13.21 -19.45 -9.34
C ASP A 180 -13.62 -18.21 -8.53
N ASN A 181 -12.92 -17.09 -8.71
CA ASN A 181 -13.06 -15.87 -7.91
C ASN A 181 -12.89 -16.13 -6.40
N VAL A 182 -11.87 -16.90 -6.05
CA VAL A 182 -11.57 -17.31 -4.67
C VAL A 182 -10.11 -17.03 -4.31
N ALA A 183 -9.86 -16.61 -3.07
CA ALA A 183 -8.55 -16.76 -2.44
C ALA A 183 -8.63 -17.60 -1.17
N ILE A 184 -7.54 -18.29 -0.87
CA ILE A 184 -7.36 -19.08 0.36
C ILE A 184 -6.09 -18.63 1.09
N ILE A 185 -6.20 -18.50 2.42
CA ILE A 185 -5.09 -18.13 3.31
C ILE A 185 -4.94 -19.22 4.37
N GLY A 186 -3.72 -19.75 4.51
CA GLY A 186 -3.34 -20.71 5.55
C GLY A 186 -2.01 -20.35 6.19
N GLY A 187 -1.89 -20.64 7.49
CA GLY A 187 -0.67 -20.56 8.30
C GLY A 187 -0.35 -19.17 8.84
N THR A 188 -0.57 -18.13 8.05
CA THR A 188 -0.29 -16.75 8.46
C THR A 188 -1.47 -16.10 9.18
N TRP A 189 -1.18 -15.43 10.29
CA TRP A 189 -2.15 -14.63 11.05
C TRP A 189 -2.08 -13.15 10.73
N TYR A 190 -1.12 -12.72 9.91
CA TYR A 190 -0.90 -11.30 9.62
C TYR A 190 -2.12 -10.68 8.91
N ALA A 191 -2.71 -9.65 9.50
CA ALA A 191 -3.96 -9.06 9.00
C ALA A 191 -3.81 -8.48 7.59
N GLY A 192 -2.61 -7.96 7.28
CA GLY A 192 -2.31 -7.34 6.00
C GLY A 192 -2.43 -8.26 4.78
N GLU A 193 -2.44 -9.60 4.94
CA GLU A 193 -2.69 -10.51 3.81
C GLU A 193 -4.15 -10.42 3.31
N MET A 194 -5.11 -10.20 4.20
CA MET A 194 -6.52 -9.99 3.82
C MET A 194 -6.70 -8.68 3.03
N LYS A 195 -6.03 -7.60 3.46
CA LYS A 195 -6.01 -6.30 2.76
C LYS A 195 -5.33 -6.42 1.39
N LYS A 196 -4.06 -6.82 1.38
CA LYS A 196 -3.22 -6.82 0.17
C LYS A 196 -3.59 -7.90 -0.84
N GLY A 197 -4.30 -8.95 -0.41
CA GLY A 197 -4.89 -9.91 -1.32
C GLY A 197 -5.97 -9.29 -2.20
N VAL A 198 -6.91 -8.54 -1.62
CA VAL A 198 -7.91 -7.80 -2.39
C VAL A 198 -7.26 -6.73 -3.26
N PHE A 199 -6.27 -6.00 -2.74
CA PHE A 199 -5.52 -5.02 -3.54
C PHE A 199 -4.86 -5.65 -4.77
N SER A 200 -4.27 -6.83 -4.62
CA SER A 200 -3.68 -7.57 -5.74
C SER A 200 -4.73 -7.87 -6.81
N MET A 201 -5.93 -8.28 -6.40
CA MET A 201 -7.02 -8.53 -7.35
C MET A 201 -7.59 -7.25 -7.99
N MET A 202 -7.63 -6.14 -7.28
CA MET A 202 -7.97 -4.83 -7.88
C MET A 202 -6.94 -4.40 -8.92
N ASN A 203 -5.65 -4.66 -8.67
CA ASN A 203 -4.57 -4.46 -9.64
C ASN A 203 -4.65 -5.44 -10.84
N TYR A 204 -5.36 -6.56 -10.72
CA TYR A 204 -5.66 -7.42 -11.88
C TYR A 204 -6.89 -6.91 -12.66
N TRP A 205 -8.03 -6.69 -11.98
CA TRP A 205 -9.28 -6.39 -12.67
C TRP A 205 -9.35 -5.00 -13.30
N LEU A 206 -8.94 -3.97 -12.58
CA LEU A 206 -9.15 -2.59 -13.04
C LEU A 206 -8.31 -2.24 -14.27
N PRO A 207 -7.01 -2.58 -14.35
CA PRO A 207 -6.22 -2.27 -15.54
C PRO A 207 -6.73 -2.96 -16.80
N LEU A 208 -7.22 -4.21 -16.69
CA LEU A 208 -7.86 -4.93 -17.79
C LEU A 208 -9.17 -4.27 -18.27
N GLN A 209 -9.74 -3.35 -17.48
CA GLN A 209 -10.90 -2.53 -17.81
C GLN A 209 -10.51 -1.08 -18.18
N GLY A 210 -9.22 -0.79 -18.38
CA GLY A 210 -8.73 0.57 -18.71
C GLY A 210 -8.72 1.54 -17.52
N LYS A 211 -8.85 1.05 -16.29
CA LYS A 211 -8.85 1.84 -15.05
C LYS A 211 -7.55 1.63 -14.31
N LEU A 212 -6.97 2.71 -13.78
CA LEU A 212 -5.67 2.61 -13.11
C LEU A 212 -5.89 2.26 -11.63
N ALA A 213 -5.34 1.13 -11.17
CA ALA A 213 -5.18 0.84 -9.75
C ALA A 213 -3.83 1.37 -9.27
N MET A 214 -3.79 1.94 -8.07
CA MET A 214 -2.66 2.75 -7.59
C MET A 214 -2.36 2.43 -6.12
N HIS A 215 -1.06 2.34 -5.81
CA HIS A 215 -0.55 2.25 -4.44
C HIS A 215 -0.05 3.63 -4.01
N CYS A 216 -0.97 4.47 -3.55
CA CYS A 216 -0.72 5.84 -3.15
C CYS A 216 -1.69 6.26 -2.05
N SER A 217 -1.35 7.34 -1.33
CA SER A 217 -2.38 8.08 -0.60
C SER A 217 -2.98 9.16 -1.51
N ALA A 218 -4.17 9.64 -1.15
CA ALA A 218 -4.83 10.72 -1.88
C ALA A 218 -5.58 11.66 -0.93
N ASN A 219 -5.58 12.95 -1.25
CA ASN A 219 -6.36 13.96 -0.57
C ASN A 219 -6.95 14.99 -1.55
N ILE A 220 -7.92 15.77 -1.06
CA ILE A 220 -8.62 16.78 -1.84
C ILE A 220 -8.64 18.12 -1.10
N GLY A 221 -8.29 19.19 -1.79
CA GLY A 221 -8.35 20.55 -1.26
C GLY A 221 -9.76 21.12 -1.26
N GLU A 222 -9.93 22.28 -0.63
CA GLU A 222 -11.22 22.99 -0.54
C GLU A 222 -11.80 23.34 -1.93
N ASP A 223 -10.94 23.59 -2.92
CA ASP A 223 -11.32 23.87 -4.31
C ASP A 223 -11.60 22.61 -5.14
N GLY A 224 -11.55 21.43 -4.53
CA GLY A 224 -11.77 20.14 -5.18
C GLY A 224 -10.56 19.60 -5.95
N ASP A 225 -9.40 20.26 -5.84
CA ASP A 225 -8.16 19.82 -6.45
C ASP A 225 -7.66 18.54 -5.76
N THR A 226 -7.54 17.45 -6.51
CA THR A 226 -7.13 16.15 -5.95
C THR A 226 -5.63 15.94 -6.15
N ALA A 227 -4.95 15.41 -5.13
CA ALA A 227 -3.52 15.08 -5.20
C ALA A 227 -3.26 13.61 -4.85
N LEU A 228 -2.31 13.01 -5.56
CA LEU A 228 -1.87 11.61 -5.35
C LEU A 228 -0.43 11.58 -4.83
N PHE A 229 -0.15 10.78 -3.82
CA PHE A 229 1.18 10.63 -3.22
C PHE A 229 1.62 9.16 -3.30
N PHE A 230 2.46 8.84 -4.28
CA PHE A 230 3.09 7.53 -4.38
C PHE A 230 4.38 7.50 -3.58
N GLY A 231 4.74 6.33 -3.08
CA GLY A 231 5.96 6.15 -2.30
C GLY A 231 5.96 4.81 -1.59
N LEU A 232 7.13 4.36 -1.17
CA LEU A 232 7.26 3.13 -0.41
C LEU A 232 7.02 3.38 1.09
N SER A 233 7.12 2.33 1.90
CA SER A 233 7.04 2.49 3.36
C SER A 233 8.18 3.39 3.85
N GLY A 234 7.89 4.33 4.74
CA GLY A 234 8.89 5.25 5.32
C GLY A 234 9.25 6.46 4.47
N THR A 235 8.66 6.65 3.29
CA THR A 235 8.87 7.84 2.44
C THR A 235 7.93 9.01 2.78
N GLY A 236 7.13 8.90 3.84
CA GLY A 236 6.25 9.98 4.31
C GLY A 236 4.87 10.07 3.63
N LYS A 237 4.42 9.03 2.88
CA LYS A 237 3.09 9.03 2.25
C LYS A 237 1.97 9.43 3.21
N THR A 238 1.81 8.69 4.31
CA THR A 238 0.73 8.90 5.28
C THR A 238 0.82 10.29 5.90
N THR A 239 1.99 10.66 6.41
CA THR A 239 2.27 11.97 7.03
C THR A 239 1.99 13.15 6.10
N LEU A 240 2.29 13.03 4.80
CA LEU A 240 2.10 14.10 3.83
C LEU A 240 0.70 14.14 3.23
N SER A 241 -0.06 13.03 3.26
CA SER A 241 -1.47 13.04 2.86
C SER A 241 -2.42 13.54 3.94
N THR A 242 -2.07 13.36 5.22
CA THR A 242 -2.80 13.93 6.37
C THR A 242 -2.38 15.39 6.55
N ASP A 243 -2.97 16.26 5.73
CA ASP A 243 -2.82 17.70 5.81
C ASP A 243 -4.10 18.31 6.42
N PRO A 244 -4.01 19.16 7.46
CA PRO A 244 -5.19 19.73 8.10
C PRO A 244 -6.04 20.61 7.15
N LYS A 245 -5.50 21.05 6.01
CA LYS A 245 -6.21 21.86 5.00
C LYS A 245 -6.81 21.03 3.87
N ARG A 246 -6.64 19.71 3.88
CA ARG A 246 -7.06 18.83 2.78
C ARG A 246 -7.72 17.58 3.31
N GLN A 247 -8.90 17.26 2.81
CA GLN A 247 -9.63 16.10 3.26
C GLN A 247 -8.95 14.83 2.73
N LEU A 248 -8.67 13.88 3.61
CA LEU A 248 -8.10 12.58 3.25
C LEU A 248 -9.13 11.77 2.45
N ILE A 249 -8.76 11.33 1.24
CA ILE A 249 -9.56 10.36 0.46
C ILE A 249 -9.23 8.94 0.93
N GLY A 250 -7.95 8.65 1.11
CA GLY A 250 -7.44 7.37 1.64
C GLY A 250 -5.91 7.37 1.77
N ASP A 251 -5.36 6.43 2.53
CA ASP A 251 -3.94 6.42 2.90
C ASP A 251 -3.04 5.51 2.04
N ASP A 252 -3.60 4.59 1.24
CA ASP A 252 -2.77 3.52 0.65
C ASP A 252 -3.22 2.98 -0.71
N GLU A 253 -4.51 2.80 -0.98
CA GLU A 253 -5.00 2.11 -2.18
C GLU A 253 -6.14 2.86 -2.89
N HIS A 254 -5.89 3.27 -4.14
CA HIS A 254 -6.87 4.04 -4.92
C HIS A 254 -7.04 3.51 -6.34
N GLY A 255 -8.20 3.77 -6.91
CA GLY A 255 -8.46 3.65 -8.34
C GLY A 255 -8.60 5.02 -8.98
N TRP A 256 -8.28 5.11 -10.26
CA TRP A 256 -8.61 6.24 -11.12
C TRP A 256 -9.37 5.74 -12.33
N ASP A 257 -10.68 5.99 -12.34
CA ASP A 257 -11.58 5.65 -13.45
C ASP A 257 -11.92 6.89 -14.29
N ASP A 258 -13.04 6.84 -15.03
CA ASP A 258 -13.50 7.95 -15.86
C ASP A 258 -14.10 9.12 -15.07
N LYS A 259 -14.47 8.92 -13.80
CA LYS A 259 -15.08 9.96 -12.95
C LYS A 259 -14.05 10.66 -12.08
N GLY A 260 -12.98 9.98 -11.69
CA GLY A 260 -11.99 10.55 -10.79
C GLY A 260 -11.22 9.50 -10.01
N VAL A 261 -10.66 9.95 -8.89
CA VAL A 261 -9.96 9.12 -7.92
C VAL A 261 -10.96 8.60 -6.90
N PHE A 262 -10.82 7.34 -6.49
CA PHE A 262 -11.64 6.77 -5.43
C PHE A 262 -10.81 5.83 -4.56
N ASN A 263 -11.08 5.83 -3.26
CA ASN A 263 -10.46 4.89 -2.33
C ASN A 263 -10.98 3.47 -2.58
N PHE A 264 -10.09 2.48 -2.46
CA PHE A 264 -10.49 1.08 -2.40
C PHE A 264 -11.02 0.67 -1.03
N GLU A 265 -10.59 1.39 0.00
CA GLU A 265 -10.69 1.03 1.40
C GLU A 265 -11.76 1.85 2.14
N GLY A 266 -12.18 1.35 3.30
CA GLY A 266 -13.08 2.01 4.25
C GLY A 266 -12.38 2.51 5.52
N GLY A 267 -11.06 2.41 5.58
CA GLY A 267 -10.24 2.80 6.71
C GLY A 267 -8.75 2.81 6.37
N CYS A 268 -7.92 2.89 7.40
CA CYS A 268 -6.47 3.01 7.26
C CYS A 268 -5.74 1.91 8.04
N TYR A 269 -4.52 1.59 7.61
CA TYR A 269 -3.67 0.58 8.27
C TYR A 269 -2.26 1.13 8.52
N ALA A 270 -2.19 2.10 9.42
CA ALA A 270 -1.00 2.88 9.68
C ALA A 270 0.07 2.07 10.45
N LYS A 271 1.34 2.42 10.22
CA LYS A 271 2.45 2.02 11.10
C LYS A 271 2.41 2.88 12.36
N VAL A 272 2.71 2.28 13.51
CA VAL A 272 2.71 3.01 14.79
C VAL A 272 4.04 2.94 15.54
N ILE A 273 5.09 2.38 14.93
CA ILE A 273 6.44 2.43 15.51
C ILE A 273 6.92 3.88 15.54
N ASN A 274 7.38 4.33 16.70
CA ASN A 274 7.73 5.71 17.02
C ASN A 274 6.61 6.72 16.77
N LEU A 275 5.33 6.30 16.81
CA LEU A 275 4.21 7.23 16.69
C LEU A 275 4.21 8.21 17.87
N ASP A 276 4.10 9.50 17.56
CA ASP A 276 3.99 10.57 18.54
C ASP A 276 2.86 11.54 18.16
N GLU A 277 2.14 12.02 19.17
CA GLU A 277 0.99 12.92 19.00
C GLU A 277 1.38 14.25 18.35
N SER A 278 2.61 14.72 18.51
CA SER A 278 3.04 16.03 17.99
C SER A 278 3.31 16.00 16.49
N SER A 279 3.84 14.89 15.98
CA SER A 279 4.14 14.70 14.56
C SER A 279 2.94 14.21 13.76
N GLU A 280 2.13 13.32 14.36
CA GLU A 280 1.02 12.63 13.68
C GLU A 280 -0.28 12.64 14.52
N PRO A 281 -0.82 13.83 14.86
CA PRO A 281 -1.95 13.97 15.80
C PRO A 281 -3.22 13.26 15.33
N GLU A 282 -3.52 13.28 14.02
CA GLU A 282 -4.73 12.65 13.46
C GLU A 282 -4.70 11.13 13.63
N ILE A 283 -3.54 10.51 13.36
CA ILE A 283 -3.36 9.06 13.51
C ILE A 283 -3.39 8.68 14.99
N PHE A 284 -2.74 9.47 15.85
CA PHE A 284 -2.75 9.25 17.30
C PHE A 284 -4.19 9.30 17.87
N ALA A 285 -4.98 10.31 17.47
CA ALA A 285 -6.38 10.46 17.87
C ALA A 285 -7.32 9.38 17.30
N ALA A 286 -6.92 8.71 16.21
CA ALA A 286 -7.66 7.60 15.64
C ALA A 286 -7.54 6.30 16.46
N ILE A 287 -6.58 6.21 17.39
CA ILE A 287 -6.35 5.04 18.24
C ILE A 287 -7.29 5.09 19.44
N LYS A 288 -8.54 4.67 19.22
CA LYS A 288 -9.62 4.59 20.22
C LYS A 288 -10.45 3.33 20.00
N LYS A 289 -11.50 3.12 20.82
CA LYS A 289 -12.45 2.00 20.64
C LYS A 289 -12.89 1.86 19.17
N GLY A 290 -12.78 0.65 18.62
CA GLY A 290 -12.97 0.35 17.20
C GLY A 290 -11.65 0.16 16.43
N ALA A 291 -10.56 0.79 16.87
CA ALA A 291 -9.23 0.53 16.31
C ALA A 291 -8.65 -0.81 16.81
N ILE A 292 -7.75 -1.40 16.01
CA ILE A 292 -6.99 -2.61 16.35
C ILE A 292 -5.51 -2.30 16.24
N LEU A 293 -4.80 -2.35 17.36
CA LEU A 293 -3.35 -2.34 17.45
C LEU A 293 -2.81 -3.76 17.29
N GLU A 294 -1.85 -3.93 16.39
CA GLU A 294 -1.26 -5.21 16.04
C GLU A 294 0.23 -5.21 16.40
N ASN A 295 0.62 -6.21 17.20
CA ASN A 295 1.99 -6.48 17.65
C ASN A 295 2.67 -5.36 18.46
N VAL A 296 1.89 -4.47 19.08
CA VAL A 296 2.45 -3.43 19.97
C VAL A 296 2.87 -4.00 21.33
N VAL A 297 3.81 -3.33 21.99
CA VAL A 297 4.17 -3.59 23.38
C VAL A 297 3.41 -2.64 24.28
N TYR A 298 2.98 -3.13 25.45
CA TYR A 298 2.16 -2.37 26.39
C TYR A 298 2.44 -2.80 27.83
N ASP A 299 2.15 -1.92 28.78
CA ASP A 299 2.30 -2.17 30.22
C ASP A 299 1.09 -2.90 30.82
N GLU A 300 1.11 -3.17 32.13
CA GLU A 300 0.02 -3.83 32.84
C GLU A 300 -1.31 -3.05 32.85
N ASN A 301 -1.27 -1.74 32.58
CA ASN A 301 -2.44 -0.86 32.49
C ASN A 301 -2.95 -0.72 31.04
N GLY A 302 -2.31 -1.39 30.08
CA GLY A 302 -2.63 -1.28 28.66
C GLY A 302 -2.16 0.03 28.02
N LEU A 303 -1.21 0.74 28.63
CA LEU A 303 -0.53 1.87 27.99
C LEU A 303 0.47 1.32 26.98
N VAL A 304 0.35 1.75 25.72
CA VAL A 304 1.17 1.29 24.61
C VAL A 304 2.49 2.03 24.59
N ASP A 305 3.59 1.30 24.46
CA ASP A 305 4.90 1.87 24.14
C ASP A 305 5.12 1.80 22.63
N TYR A 306 4.88 2.91 21.94
CA TYR A 306 5.07 3.02 20.50
C TYR A 306 6.54 2.99 20.09
N THR A 307 7.48 3.17 21.01
CA THR A 307 8.93 3.15 20.71
C THR A 307 9.52 1.75 20.77
N ASP A 308 8.80 0.79 21.36
CA ASP A 308 9.28 -0.58 21.55
C ASP A 308 8.99 -1.47 20.32
N GLY A 309 10.04 -1.68 19.51
CA GLY A 309 10.05 -2.60 18.36
C GLY A 309 10.48 -4.03 18.69
N SER A 310 10.56 -4.43 19.97
CA SER A 310 11.09 -5.75 20.38
C SER A 310 10.31 -6.94 19.80
N LYS A 311 9.00 -6.77 19.56
CA LYS A 311 8.20 -7.73 18.78
C LYS A 311 8.47 -7.58 17.28
N THR A 312 8.40 -6.35 16.77
CA THR A 312 8.60 -6.00 15.35
C THR A 312 8.65 -4.49 15.13
N GLU A 313 9.44 -4.03 14.14
CA GLU A 313 9.39 -2.65 13.61
C GLU A 313 8.15 -2.40 12.72
N ASN A 314 7.33 -3.43 12.49
CA ASN A 314 6.08 -3.33 11.74
C ASN A 314 4.87 -3.37 12.66
N THR A 315 4.91 -2.70 13.81
CA THR A 315 3.71 -2.45 14.61
C THR A 315 2.70 -1.64 13.79
N ARG A 316 1.43 -1.99 13.92
CA ARG A 316 0.35 -1.41 13.12
C ARG A 316 -0.84 -1.01 13.96
N VAL A 317 -1.65 -0.13 13.39
CA VAL A 317 -3.03 0.09 13.82
C VAL A 317 -3.96 0.06 12.61
N SER A 318 -5.08 -0.66 12.69
CA SER A 318 -6.20 -0.48 11.77
C SER A 318 -7.33 0.28 12.42
N TYR A 319 -7.96 1.18 11.68
CA TYR A 319 -9.13 1.92 12.14
C TYR A 319 -10.03 2.30 10.96
N PRO A 320 -11.35 2.41 11.16
CA PRO A 320 -12.25 2.87 10.11
C PRO A 320 -11.97 4.34 9.79
N ILE A 321 -12.23 4.76 8.55
CA ILE A 321 -11.83 6.09 8.04
C ILE A 321 -12.45 7.24 8.84
N ASN A 322 -13.63 7.02 9.43
CA ASN A 322 -14.33 8.00 10.26
C ASN A 322 -13.63 8.30 11.61
N HIS A 323 -12.55 7.57 11.93
CA HIS A 323 -11.67 7.97 13.03
C HIS A 323 -10.80 9.17 12.68
N ILE A 324 -10.54 9.42 11.39
CA ILE A 324 -9.96 10.67 10.90
C ILE A 324 -11.09 11.67 10.73
N GLU A 325 -11.05 12.80 11.45
CA GLU A 325 -12.13 13.80 11.34
C GLU A 325 -12.15 14.46 9.96
N ASN A 326 -10.97 14.79 9.42
CA ASN A 326 -10.81 15.49 8.15
C ASN A 326 -10.70 14.53 6.95
N HIS A 327 -11.73 13.73 6.69
CA HIS A 327 -11.80 12.81 5.55
C HIS A 327 -12.88 13.21 4.54
N ALA A 328 -12.70 12.79 3.27
CA ALA A 328 -13.70 12.96 2.22
C ALA A 328 -14.90 12.03 2.49
N PRO A 329 -16.14 12.56 2.65
CA PRO A 329 -17.29 11.76 3.10
C PRO A 329 -17.69 10.57 2.20
N ASP A 330 -17.40 10.67 0.90
CA ASP A 330 -17.68 9.63 -0.09
C ASP A 330 -16.43 8.84 -0.51
N LEU A 331 -15.26 9.16 0.07
CA LEU A 331 -13.97 8.55 -0.23
C LEU A 331 -13.58 8.68 -1.70
N MET A 332 -14.00 9.78 -2.33
CA MET A 332 -13.73 10.07 -3.74
C MET A 332 -13.16 11.48 -3.90
N GLY A 333 -12.50 11.69 -5.04
CA GLY A 333 -12.04 12.99 -5.51
C GLY A 333 -12.18 13.08 -7.03
N GLY A 334 -12.00 14.29 -7.57
CA GLY A 334 -11.99 14.52 -9.00
C GLY A 334 -10.77 13.89 -9.69
N HIS A 335 -10.53 14.29 -10.93
CA HIS A 335 -9.25 13.98 -11.57
C HIS A 335 -8.11 14.73 -10.85
N PRO A 336 -6.96 14.09 -10.59
CA PRO A 336 -5.88 14.72 -9.89
C PRO A 336 -5.30 15.87 -10.70
N THR A 337 -4.96 16.97 -10.03
CA THR A 337 -4.20 18.09 -10.61
C THR A 337 -2.70 17.85 -10.47
N ASN A 338 -2.31 17.16 -9.40
CA ASN A 338 -0.92 16.88 -9.04
C ASN A 338 -0.72 15.41 -8.65
N ILE A 339 0.38 14.82 -9.15
CA ILE A 339 0.91 13.52 -8.72
C ILE A 339 2.30 13.75 -8.14
N ILE A 340 2.54 13.21 -6.96
CA ILE A 340 3.79 13.33 -6.23
C ILE A 340 4.38 11.93 -6.05
N PHE A 341 5.61 11.73 -6.53
CA PHE A 341 6.41 10.54 -6.27
C PHE A 341 7.39 10.83 -5.15
N LEU A 342 7.19 10.18 -4.00
CA LEU A 342 8.04 10.30 -2.82
C LEU A 342 9.14 9.23 -2.86
N CYS A 343 10.38 9.66 -2.66
CA CYS A 343 11.52 8.77 -2.51
C CYS A 343 12.37 9.18 -1.32
N ALA A 344 12.93 8.22 -0.58
CA ALA A 344 13.91 8.50 0.46
C ALA A 344 15.31 8.22 -0.09
N ASP A 345 15.89 9.19 -0.82
CA ASP A 345 17.24 9.03 -1.38
C ASP A 345 18.32 9.15 -0.30
N ALA A 346 18.88 8.01 0.11
CA ALA A 346 19.98 7.96 1.09
C ALA A 346 21.36 8.22 0.46
N PHE A 347 21.45 8.39 -0.86
CA PHE A 347 22.68 8.74 -1.56
C PHE A 347 22.89 10.25 -1.63
N GLY A 348 21.86 11.06 -1.31
CA GLY A 348 21.96 12.52 -1.25
C GLY A 348 22.09 13.20 -2.61
N VAL A 349 21.58 12.57 -3.67
CA VAL A 349 21.75 12.98 -5.06
C VAL A 349 20.53 13.73 -5.60
N LEU A 350 19.33 13.23 -5.29
CA LEU A 350 18.07 13.73 -5.82
C LEU A 350 17.67 15.06 -5.18
N PRO A 351 17.11 16.00 -5.95
CA PRO A 351 16.71 17.30 -5.45
C PRO A 351 15.51 17.19 -4.50
N PRO A 352 15.28 18.20 -3.63
CA PRO A 352 14.08 18.29 -2.80
C PRO A 352 12.78 18.09 -3.56
N VAL A 353 12.69 18.71 -4.74
CA VAL A 353 11.55 18.62 -5.65
C VAL A 353 12.03 18.80 -7.08
N ALA A 354 11.47 18.03 -8.01
CA ALA A 354 11.64 18.19 -9.44
C ALA A 354 10.30 18.02 -10.17
N LYS A 355 10.07 18.83 -11.21
CA LYS A 355 8.95 18.66 -12.13
C LYS A 355 9.32 17.64 -13.20
N LEU A 356 8.43 16.69 -13.45
CA LEU A 356 8.64 15.61 -14.41
C LEU A 356 7.85 15.88 -15.70
N SER A 357 8.48 15.62 -16.84
CA SER A 357 7.74 15.39 -18.07
C SER A 357 6.92 14.10 -17.98
N LYS A 358 5.92 13.90 -18.85
CA LYS A 358 5.15 12.64 -18.91
C LYS A 358 6.06 11.41 -19.02
N LYS A 359 7.05 11.46 -19.92
CA LYS A 359 7.94 10.31 -20.14
C LYS A 359 8.78 10.02 -18.90
N GLN A 360 9.27 11.05 -18.22
CA GLN A 360 9.94 10.90 -16.93
C GLN A 360 8.99 10.34 -15.87
N ALA A 361 7.75 10.83 -15.78
CA ALA A 361 6.75 10.30 -14.86
C ALA A 361 6.57 8.78 -15.04
N MET A 362 6.43 8.30 -16.27
CA MET A 362 6.34 6.87 -16.55
C MET A 362 7.63 6.12 -16.17
N TYR A 363 8.81 6.68 -16.46
CA TYR A 363 10.10 6.09 -16.11
C TYR A 363 10.30 5.97 -14.58
N TYR A 364 10.04 7.03 -13.83
CA TYR A 364 10.18 7.04 -12.37
C TYR A 364 9.08 6.24 -11.67
N PHE A 365 7.89 6.17 -12.26
CA PHE A 365 6.82 5.28 -11.80
C PHE A 365 7.21 3.81 -11.94
N LEU A 366 7.72 3.40 -13.12
CA LEU A 366 8.26 2.06 -13.34
C LEU A 366 9.49 1.78 -12.46
N SER A 367 10.32 2.78 -12.19
CA SER A 367 11.47 2.60 -11.31
C SER A 367 11.05 2.38 -9.86
N GLY A 368 10.11 3.20 -9.36
CA GLY A 368 9.60 3.12 -7.99
C GLY A 368 10.72 3.10 -6.93
N TYR A 369 11.63 4.07 -7.06
CA TYR A 369 12.87 4.11 -6.29
C TYR A 369 12.68 4.62 -4.85
N THR A 370 13.38 3.99 -3.92
CA THR A 370 13.73 4.53 -2.60
C THR A 370 15.08 3.96 -2.16
N ALA A 371 15.63 4.39 -1.03
CA ALA A 371 16.75 3.71 -0.40
C ALA A 371 16.37 3.17 0.98
N LYS A 372 16.98 2.04 1.34
CA LYS A 372 17.03 1.53 2.72
C LYS A 372 18.32 2.01 3.36
N VAL A 373 18.26 2.40 4.64
CA VAL A 373 19.42 2.88 5.39
C VAL A 373 19.91 1.84 6.39
N ALA A 374 21.15 2.01 6.84
CA ALA A 374 21.74 1.13 7.84
C ALA A 374 20.99 1.21 9.17
N GLY A 375 20.72 0.05 9.79
CA GLY A 375 20.04 -0.05 11.09
C GLY A 375 18.51 -0.16 11.04
N THR A 376 17.85 0.08 9.89
CA THR A 376 16.38 -0.10 9.76
C THR A 376 15.99 -1.52 9.36
N GLU A 377 16.93 -2.34 8.87
CA GLU A 377 16.72 -3.76 8.59
C GLU A 377 17.97 -4.57 8.96
N ARG A 378 17.78 -5.82 9.42
CA ARG A 378 18.89 -6.71 9.80
C ARG A 378 19.84 -6.92 8.60
N GLY A 379 21.12 -6.60 8.79
CA GLY A 379 22.19 -6.86 7.83
C GLY A 379 22.53 -5.72 6.88
N ILE A 380 21.86 -4.56 6.97
CA ILE A 380 22.19 -3.37 6.17
C ILE A 380 23.19 -2.50 6.92
N THR A 381 24.42 -2.38 6.40
CA THR A 381 25.49 -1.53 6.95
C THR A 381 25.76 -0.27 6.14
N GLU A 382 25.33 -0.23 4.87
CA GLU A 382 25.44 0.90 3.95
C GLU A 382 24.09 1.13 3.24
N PRO A 383 23.82 2.33 2.69
CA PRO A 383 22.60 2.58 1.92
C PRO A 383 22.43 1.64 0.74
N VAL A 384 21.25 1.03 0.62
CA VAL A 384 20.91 0.12 -0.48
C VAL A 384 19.74 0.71 -1.28
N ALA A 385 19.96 0.94 -2.57
CA ALA A 385 18.90 1.32 -3.49
C ALA A 385 17.87 0.19 -3.60
N THR A 386 16.59 0.54 -3.49
CA THR A 386 15.46 -0.37 -3.65
C THR A 386 14.56 0.17 -4.74
N PHE A 387 14.24 -0.67 -5.71
CA PHE A 387 13.35 -0.34 -6.82
C PHE A 387 12.13 -1.25 -6.71
N SER A 388 10.94 -0.66 -6.61
CA SER A 388 9.68 -1.40 -6.56
C SER A 388 8.73 -0.79 -7.57
N SER A 389 8.65 -1.44 -8.73
CA SER A 389 7.78 -1.10 -9.85
C SER A 389 6.43 -0.52 -9.42
N CYS A 390 6.05 0.63 -9.99
CA CYS A 390 4.79 1.34 -9.70
C CYS A 390 4.61 1.70 -8.21
N PHE A 391 5.70 1.79 -7.46
CA PHE A 391 5.75 1.93 -6.00
C PHE A 391 5.03 0.81 -5.24
N GLY A 392 4.78 -0.36 -5.87
CA GLY A 392 3.91 -1.41 -5.32
C GLY A 392 4.11 -2.79 -5.93
N GLU A 393 5.32 -3.12 -6.40
CA GLU A 393 5.61 -4.32 -7.23
C GLU A 393 5.04 -5.61 -6.66
N ALA A 394 5.10 -5.81 -5.33
CA ALA A 394 4.61 -7.01 -4.66
C ALA A 394 3.09 -7.28 -4.85
N PHE A 395 2.35 -6.30 -5.35
CA PHE A 395 0.89 -6.31 -5.50
C PHE A 395 0.44 -6.23 -6.96
N LEU A 396 1.35 -6.29 -7.94
CA LEU A 396 1.03 -6.16 -9.36
C LEU A 396 0.96 -7.53 -10.04
N PRO A 397 -0.22 -8.06 -10.37
CA PRO A 397 -0.32 -9.34 -11.07
C PRO A 397 0.03 -9.20 -12.55
N LEU A 398 -0.26 -8.04 -13.16
CA LEU A 398 0.07 -7.75 -14.56
C LEU A 398 1.49 -7.18 -14.73
N ASN A 399 1.97 -7.10 -15.97
CA ASN A 399 3.26 -6.46 -16.27
C ASN A 399 3.24 -4.97 -15.84
N PRO A 400 4.26 -4.47 -15.11
CA PRO A 400 4.35 -3.07 -14.70
C PRO A 400 4.11 -2.04 -15.83
N THR A 401 4.48 -2.36 -17.08
CA THR A 401 4.27 -1.47 -18.23
C THR A 401 2.80 -1.14 -18.49
N VAL A 402 1.88 -2.07 -18.19
CA VAL A 402 0.42 -1.85 -18.33
C VAL A 402 -0.04 -0.69 -17.44
N TYR A 403 0.41 -0.66 -16.18
CA TYR A 403 0.05 0.40 -15.24
C TYR A 403 0.69 1.73 -15.63
N ALA A 404 1.94 1.69 -16.09
CA ALA A 404 2.65 2.89 -16.54
C ALA A 404 2.01 3.53 -17.77
N GLU A 405 1.53 2.73 -18.72
CA GLU A 405 0.79 3.20 -19.89
C GLU A 405 -0.54 3.85 -19.49
N LEU A 406 -1.32 3.19 -18.62
CA LEU A 406 -2.56 3.76 -18.10
C LEU A 406 -2.34 5.09 -17.38
N LEU A 407 -1.26 5.19 -16.59
CA LEU A 407 -0.85 6.44 -15.95
C LEU A 407 -0.51 7.51 -16.98
N GLY A 408 0.31 7.20 -17.99
CA GLY A 408 0.69 8.14 -19.05
C GLY A 408 -0.52 8.68 -19.82
N ASN A 409 -1.46 7.81 -20.19
CA ASN A 409 -2.69 8.17 -20.88
C ASN A 409 -3.57 9.11 -20.03
N LYS A 410 -3.66 8.85 -18.72
CA LYS A 410 -4.42 9.67 -17.79
C LYS A 410 -3.76 11.02 -17.52
N ILE A 411 -2.42 11.09 -17.43
CA ILE A 411 -1.66 12.34 -17.31
C ILE A 411 -1.99 13.27 -18.50
N ASP A 412 -1.95 12.77 -19.73
CA ASP A 412 -2.25 13.58 -20.91
C ASP A 412 -3.72 14.01 -20.97
N LYS A 413 -4.64 13.06 -20.77
CA LYS A 413 -6.09 13.30 -20.85
C LYS A 413 -6.54 14.39 -19.87
N HIS A 414 -5.95 14.40 -18.67
CA HIS A 414 -6.37 15.28 -17.58
C HIS A 414 -5.37 16.42 -17.30
N LYS A 415 -4.28 16.52 -18.08
CA LYS A 415 -3.24 17.56 -17.97
C LYS A 415 -2.64 17.65 -16.56
N VAL A 416 -2.30 16.49 -16.01
CA VAL A 416 -1.84 16.37 -14.62
C VAL A 416 -0.37 16.72 -14.49
N ASN A 417 -0.01 17.53 -13.50
CA ASN A 417 1.39 17.79 -13.18
C ASN A 417 1.97 16.63 -12.37
N VAL A 418 3.22 16.25 -12.64
CA VAL A 418 3.90 15.18 -11.90
C VAL A 418 5.21 15.70 -11.33
N TYR A 419 5.47 15.37 -10.07
CA TYR A 419 6.66 15.79 -9.34
C TYR A 419 7.36 14.61 -8.69
N LEU A 420 8.69 14.67 -8.61
CA LEU A 420 9.52 13.80 -7.78
C LEU A 420 9.96 14.59 -6.56
N VAL A 421 9.72 14.07 -5.37
CA VAL A 421 10.07 14.71 -4.10
C VAL A 421 10.98 13.79 -3.29
N ASN A 422 12.15 14.30 -2.93
CA ASN A 422 13.08 13.60 -2.05
C ASN A 422 12.69 13.89 -0.59
N THR A 423 12.37 12.84 0.16
CA THR A 423 12.12 12.89 1.62
C THR A 423 13.26 12.21 2.39
N GLY A 424 14.35 11.90 1.70
CA GLY A 424 15.54 11.22 2.19
C GLY A 424 16.60 12.22 2.62
N TRP A 425 17.81 12.09 2.10
CA TRP A 425 18.99 12.84 2.54
C TRP A 425 19.44 13.86 1.50
N THR A 426 20.20 14.85 1.98
CA THR A 426 20.92 15.85 1.18
C THR A 426 22.22 16.25 1.89
N GLY A 427 23.10 17.01 1.23
CA GLY A 427 24.38 17.46 1.79
C GLY A 427 25.50 16.41 1.86
N GLY A 428 25.23 15.19 1.39
CA GLY A 428 26.14 14.05 1.42
C GLY A 428 25.36 12.73 1.40
N PRO A 429 26.03 11.58 1.23
CA PRO A 429 25.39 10.30 1.44
C PRO A 429 25.02 10.12 2.93
N TYR A 430 24.17 9.15 3.23
CA TYR A 430 23.87 8.75 4.61
C TYR A 430 25.15 8.56 5.44
N GLY A 431 25.15 9.09 6.66
CA GLY A 431 26.32 9.13 7.56
C GLY A 431 27.18 10.40 7.43
N VAL A 432 27.08 11.13 6.30
CA VAL A 432 27.74 12.43 6.10
C VAL A 432 26.71 13.55 5.95
N GLY A 433 25.71 13.33 5.10
CA GLY A 433 24.58 14.24 4.89
C GLY A 433 23.54 14.15 6.00
N SER A 434 22.51 14.98 5.89
CA SER A 434 21.39 15.02 6.82
C SER A 434 20.07 14.71 6.11
N ARG A 435 19.11 14.17 6.86
CA ARG A 435 17.76 13.94 6.33
C ARG A 435 17.10 15.28 6.05
N MET A 436 16.37 15.39 4.94
CA MET A 436 15.56 16.55 4.64
C MET A 436 14.60 16.84 5.79
N THR A 437 14.57 18.10 6.22
CA THR A 437 13.69 18.51 7.31
C THR A 437 12.24 18.39 6.87
N ILE A 438 11.36 17.99 7.79
CA ILE A 438 9.92 17.92 7.51
C ILE A 438 9.36 19.28 7.07
N LYS A 439 9.94 20.38 7.56
CA LYS A 439 9.63 21.75 7.13
C LYS A 439 9.91 21.95 5.63
N ASN A 440 11.09 21.56 5.15
CA ASN A 440 11.44 21.70 3.73
C ASN A 440 10.54 20.82 2.85
N THR A 441 10.28 19.58 3.29
CA THR A 441 9.39 18.67 2.56
C THR A 441 7.97 19.24 2.48
N ARG A 442 7.40 19.72 3.60
CA ARG A 442 6.07 20.37 3.60
C ARG A 442 6.04 21.63 2.74
N ALA A 443 7.10 22.45 2.74
CA ALA A 443 7.19 23.59 1.85
C ALA A 443 7.18 23.19 0.35
N CYS A 444 7.90 22.10 -0.01
CA CYS A 444 7.84 21.53 -1.36
C CYS A 444 6.43 21.06 -1.74
N ILE A 445 5.77 20.32 -0.84
CA ILE A 445 4.41 19.82 -1.05
C ILE A 445 3.42 20.99 -1.18
N ASN A 446 3.49 21.98 -0.29
CA ASN A 446 2.63 23.16 -0.35
C ASN A 446 2.79 23.90 -1.67
N GLY A 447 4.04 24.16 -2.10
CA GLY A 447 4.30 24.83 -3.37
C GLY A 447 3.79 24.07 -4.61
N ILE A 448 3.74 22.74 -4.54
CA ILE A 448 3.09 21.91 -5.57
C ILE A 448 1.57 22.07 -5.54
N LEU A 449 0.97 21.99 -4.35
CA LEU A 449 -0.47 21.95 -4.18
C LEU A 449 -1.13 23.32 -4.41
N ASP A 450 -0.53 24.40 -3.92
CA ASP A 450 -1.00 25.78 -4.15
C ASP A 450 -0.56 26.36 -5.50
N GLY A 451 0.34 25.66 -6.20
CA GLY A 451 0.81 26.02 -7.54
C GLY A 451 1.91 27.07 -7.57
N SER A 452 2.34 27.65 -6.44
CA SER A 452 3.39 28.67 -6.35
C SER A 452 4.75 28.19 -6.89
N ILE A 453 5.00 26.88 -6.94
CA ILE A 453 6.19 26.31 -7.58
C ILE A 453 6.31 26.71 -9.07
N ASN A 454 5.20 27.03 -9.73
CA ASN A 454 5.20 27.44 -11.14
C ASN A 454 5.64 28.90 -11.35
N ASP A 455 5.76 29.69 -10.28
CA ASP A 455 6.27 31.07 -10.34
C ASP A 455 7.80 31.14 -10.38
N SER A 456 8.48 30.02 -10.11
CA SER A 456 9.93 29.91 -10.19
C SER A 456 10.40 29.65 -11.62
N ASP A 457 11.56 30.23 -11.98
CA ASP A 457 12.37 29.70 -13.06
C ASP A 457 12.88 28.31 -12.70
N PHE A 458 13.01 27.43 -13.70
CA PHE A 458 13.58 26.09 -13.53
C PHE A 458 14.99 26.00 -14.12
N GLU A 459 15.81 25.14 -13.54
CA GLU A 459 17.07 24.70 -14.13
C GLU A 459 17.09 23.17 -14.28
N THR A 460 17.82 22.68 -15.28
CA THR A 460 17.94 21.25 -15.53
C THR A 460 19.09 20.66 -14.72
N LEU A 461 18.79 19.69 -13.85
CA LEU A 461 19.80 18.90 -13.15
C LEU A 461 20.46 17.91 -14.15
N PRO A 462 21.78 18.01 -14.41
CA PRO A 462 22.44 17.16 -15.40
C PRO A 462 22.39 15.65 -15.06
N ILE A 463 22.60 14.81 -16.07
CA ILE A 463 22.49 13.33 -16.04
C ILE A 463 21.04 12.87 -15.90
N PHE A 464 20.33 13.31 -14.86
CA PHE A 464 18.93 12.94 -14.62
C PHE A 464 17.94 13.74 -15.49
N ASN A 465 18.38 14.89 -16.02
CA ASN A 465 17.56 15.82 -16.82
C ASN A 465 16.27 16.25 -16.10
N LEU A 466 16.34 16.41 -14.79
CA LEU A 466 15.22 16.81 -13.94
C LEU A 466 15.10 18.33 -13.87
N GLU A 467 13.89 18.87 -14.06
CA GLU A 467 13.63 20.30 -13.91
C GLU A 467 13.46 20.63 -12.42
N ILE A 468 14.39 21.39 -11.84
CA ILE A 468 14.37 21.81 -10.44
C ILE A 468 14.09 23.32 -10.33
N PRO A 469 13.26 23.77 -9.39
CA PRO A 469 13.00 25.20 -9.22
C PRO A 469 14.25 25.90 -8.66
N LYS A 470 14.55 27.09 -9.16
CA LYS A 470 15.63 27.94 -8.62
C LYS A 470 15.27 28.55 -7.27
N THR A 471 14.00 28.79 -7.02
CA THR A 471 13.48 29.36 -5.77
C THR A 471 12.18 28.68 -5.37
N LEU A 472 11.95 28.51 -4.08
CA LEU A 472 10.68 28.01 -3.56
C LEU A 472 10.48 28.55 -2.16
N ASP A 473 9.35 29.21 -1.92
CA ASP A 473 9.07 29.81 -0.62
C ASP A 473 9.11 28.78 0.50
N GLY A 474 9.80 29.13 1.58
CA GLY A 474 10.00 28.23 2.73
C GLY A 474 11.13 27.21 2.59
N VAL A 475 11.80 27.12 1.43
CA VAL A 475 13.00 26.30 1.21
C VAL A 475 14.20 27.19 0.87
N GLU A 476 15.32 27.00 1.56
CA GLU A 476 16.54 27.74 1.21
C GLU A 476 17.04 27.36 -0.19
N THR A 477 17.32 28.37 -1.02
CA THR A 477 17.74 28.20 -2.44
C THR A 477 18.92 27.25 -2.59
N ILE A 478 19.85 27.25 -1.63
CA ILE A 478 21.02 26.37 -1.65
C ILE A 478 20.64 24.88 -1.58
N VAL A 479 19.48 24.54 -1.00
CA VAL A 479 19.01 23.16 -0.83
C VAL A 479 18.34 22.62 -2.10
N LEU A 480 17.72 23.50 -2.91
CA LEU A 480 16.97 23.11 -4.12
C LEU A 480 17.85 22.43 -5.17
N ASN A 481 19.09 22.88 -5.30
CA ASN A 481 20.09 22.18 -6.09
C ASN A 481 20.99 21.34 -5.14
N PRO A 482 20.83 20.00 -5.10
CA PRO A 482 21.50 19.17 -4.10
C PRO A 482 23.03 19.25 -4.22
N ARG A 483 23.59 19.52 -5.41
CA ARG A 483 25.03 19.75 -5.59
C ARG A 483 25.54 20.88 -4.70
N ASN A 484 24.72 21.92 -4.47
CA ASN A 484 25.11 23.09 -3.68
C ASN A 484 25.23 22.78 -2.18
N THR A 485 24.57 21.73 -1.68
CA THR A 485 24.63 21.32 -0.27
C THR A 485 25.84 20.46 0.07
N TRP A 486 26.48 19.81 -0.90
CA TRP A 486 27.65 18.98 -0.67
C TRP A 486 28.91 19.81 -0.45
N ASN A 487 29.71 19.49 0.57
CA ASN A 487 31.00 20.16 0.76
C ASN A 487 31.97 19.85 -0.39
N ASP A 488 32.03 18.59 -0.81
CA ASP A 488 32.81 18.13 -1.96
C ASP A 488 31.89 17.96 -3.18
N LYS A 489 32.05 18.85 -4.16
CA LYS A 489 31.23 18.87 -5.37
C LYS A 489 31.58 17.75 -6.34
N GLU A 490 32.82 17.29 -6.36
CA GLU A 490 33.27 16.18 -7.20
C GLU A 490 32.72 14.85 -6.65
N ALA A 491 32.72 14.70 -5.32
CA ALA A 491 32.07 13.56 -4.66
C ALA A 491 30.56 13.49 -4.97
N TYR A 492 29.86 14.64 -5.03
CA TYR A 492 28.48 14.70 -5.51
C TYR A 492 28.36 14.19 -6.95
N ASP A 493 29.21 14.70 -7.85
CA ASP A 493 29.15 14.37 -9.27
C ASP A 493 29.39 12.87 -9.52
N GLU A 494 30.30 12.23 -8.76
CA GLU A 494 30.52 10.78 -8.81
C GLU A 494 29.37 9.98 -8.20
N MET A 495 28.82 10.41 -7.06
CA MET A 495 27.65 9.73 -6.47
C MET A 495 26.42 9.83 -7.38
N ARG A 496 26.24 10.97 -8.06
CA ARG A 496 25.18 11.16 -9.05
C ARG A 496 25.31 10.17 -10.21
N LYS A 497 26.52 9.97 -10.74
CA LYS A 497 26.76 8.95 -11.79
C LYS A 497 26.46 7.55 -11.29
N LYS A 498 26.87 7.22 -10.05
CA LYS A 498 26.61 5.92 -9.43
C LYS A 498 25.11 5.64 -9.31
N LEU A 499 24.33 6.61 -8.81
CA LEU A 499 22.87 6.45 -8.69
C LEU A 499 22.21 6.36 -10.07
N ALA A 500 22.64 7.15 -11.05
CA ALA A 500 22.16 7.06 -12.43
C ALA A 500 22.39 5.65 -13.03
N GLY A 501 23.58 5.07 -12.82
CA GLY A 501 23.89 3.71 -13.23
C GLY A 501 22.95 2.66 -12.60
N MET A 502 22.59 2.82 -11.32
CA MET A 502 21.63 1.94 -10.64
C MET A 502 20.23 2.02 -11.26
N TYR A 503 19.75 3.22 -11.59
CA TYR A 503 18.49 3.41 -12.30
C TYR A 503 18.51 2.73 -13.68
N MET A 504 19.57 2.96 -14.47
CA MET A 504 19.72 2.38 -15.80
C MET A 504 19.77 0.85 -15.75
N GLU A 505 20.49 0.27 -14.76
CA GLU A 505 20.57 -1.18 -14.58
C GLU A 505 19.21 -1.78 -14.22
N ASN A 506 18.50 -1.20 -13.24
CA ASN A 506 17.17 -1.65 -12.86
C ASN A 506 16.20 -1.59 -14.04
N PHE A 507 16.28 -0.55 -14.89
CA PHE A 507 15.32 -0.34 -15.97
C PHE A 507 15.41 -1.38 -17.09
N LYS A 508 16.55 -2.08 -17.23
CA LYS A 508 16.74 -3.13 -18.26
C LYS A 508 15.68 -4.23 -18.21
N LYS A 509 15.10 -4.53 -17.03
CA LYS A 509 14.07 -5.57 -16.88
C LYS A 509 12.76 -5.24 -17.60
N TYR A 510 12.53 -3.99 -17.99
CA TYR A 510 11.35 -3.56 -18.76
C TYR A 510 11.59 -3.53 -20.27
N LEU A 511 12.83 -3.72 -20.73
CA LEU A 511 13.21 -3.70 -22.15
C LEU A 511 13.00 -5.08 -22.77
N THR A 512 11.74 -5.53 -22.82
CA THR A 512 11.36 -6.80 -23.44
C THR A 512 10.93 -6.58 -24.89
N LEU A 513 11.01 -7.64 -25.72
CA LEU A 513 10.53 -7.61 -27.12
C LEU A 513 9.03 -7.28 -27.23
N GLU A 514 8.29 -7.44 -26.12
CA GLU A 514 6.85 -7.17 -26.02
C GLU A 514 6.55 -5.74 -25.53
N SER A 515 7.56 -4.96 -25.13
CA SER A 515 7.33 -3.57 -24.71
C SER A 515 7.09 -2.70 -25.95
N GLU A 516 5.86 -2.21 -26.11
CA GLU A 516 5.53 -1.25 -27.18
C GLU A 516 6.22 0.11 -27.00
N TYR A 517 6.74 0.40 -25.79
CA TYR A 517 7.30 1.70 -25.44
C TYR A 517 8.70 1.57 -24.84
N ASP A 518 9.63 2.37 -25.39
CA ASP A 518 10.97 2.56 -24.84
C ASP A 518 11.04 3.90 -24.09
N PHE A 519 11.07 3.82 -22.76
CA PHE A 519 11.19 4.98 -21.86
C PHE A 519 12.63 5.29 -21.46
N THR A 520 13.64 4.57 -21.96
CA THR A 520 15.05 4.75 -21.57
C THR A 520 15.55 6.18 -21.77
N SER A 521 15.13 6.81 -22.87
CA SER A 521 15.46 8.21 -23.19
C SER A 521 14.95 9.23 -22.16
N ALA A 522 14.00 8.85 -21.31
CA ALA A 522 13.47 9.68 -20.23
C ALA A 522 14.14 9.41 -18.87
N GLY A 523 14.98 8.40 -18.79
CA GLY A 523 15.80 8.12 -17.62
C GLY A 523 17.13 8.88 -17.61
N PRO A 524 17.97 8.62 -16.59
CA PRO A 524 19.32 9.19 -16.51
C PRO A 524 20.20 8.80 -17.72
N GLN A 525 21.07 9.72 -18.14
CA GLN A 525 21.99 9.55 -19.28
C GLN A 525 23.45 9.76 -18.82
N LEU A 526 24.29 8.74 -19.01
CA LEU A 526 25.71 8.72 -18.62
C LEU A 526 26.65 8.92 -19.79
#